data_AF-A0A1S6XXA0-F1
#
_entry.id   AF-A0A1S6XXA0-F1
#
_cell.length_a   1.000
_cell.length_b   1.000
_cell.length_c   1.000
_cell.angle_alpha   90.00
_cell.angle_beta   90.00
_cell.angle_gamma   90.00
#
_symmetry.space_group_name_H-M   'P 1'
#
loop_
_entity.id
_entity.type
_entity.pdbx_description
1 polymer ?
#
loop_
_entity_poly.entity_id
_entity_poly.type
_entity_poly.pdbx_seq_one_letter_code
_entity_poly.pdbx_strand_id
1 'polypeptide(L)'
;RLALWASLAFWSASELVLDVQPSVISPEITRQLVINCSITNNQVQQLDLIKSLTLSRYNETNREFEDLFLLNTSTLVLKQQSNLKVSQISYGNTHITLTLHNPSQFDAKVYKCNATGDTEEGTNISLYAKKAVEYETNSTALIEEIRRYKKNENFQCSLKKDENSDVNQRSRLHFYGSSEIITELIEPLTVKCLYKTLIQGERDTSALQSLYLLHETNGVIAYINKQQPAIATIQESNLKNVEGEIFDNESKDSYLQVTWNNLKHSESGKYFCEAHVNCSDGRFDKLIDIVTIIVRGSTLEDLVKVIQKLQRQAEVDQESLQNNEQKIKAIKEDVDTNKQSIISVKEDLNTKQESILRIDKDLDAKQQDIISLKDNMNTTEKDIIRIKEDVYTNQENILSITENIDTNKHNMSSLLENLTMVVANVSTAFLEVQNQIDEVNKLPQRYFVPPTSCRNVTSPKARVIVTLASGLKVMCDTKTDGGGW
;
A
#
# COMPACT_ATOMS: atom_id res chain seq x y z
N ARG A 1 86.98 43.55 45.12
CA ARG A 1 86.34 44.69 44.42
C ARG A 1 85.42 44.08 43.36
N LEU A 2 84.18 43.83 43.73
CA LEU A 2 83.00 44.67 43.47
C LEU A 2 82.57 44.64 42.00
N ALA A 3 81.38 44.05 41.84
CA ALA A 3 80.63 43.77 40.64
C ALA A 3 80.34 45.00 39.76
N LEU A 4 80.12 44.74 38.48
CA LEU A 4 78.99 45.29 37.74
C LEU A 4 78.66 44.33 36.58
N TRP A 5 77.72 43.43 36.87
CA TRP A 5 76.99 42.66 35.87
C TRP A 5 75.99 43.61 35.22
N ALA A 6 76.16 43.89 33.92
CA ALA A 6 75.10 44.47 33.10
C ALA A 6 74.34 43.32 32.43
N SER A 7 73.34 42.81 33.13
CA SER A 7 72.32 41.94 32.56
C SER A 7 71.48 42.75 31.56
N LEU A 8 71.69 42.53 30.26
CA LEU A 8 70.73 42.89 29.22
C LEU A 8 69.51 41.99 29.39
N ALA A 9 68.55 42.45 30.18
CA ALA A 9 67.21 41.90 30.17
C ALA A 9 66.59 42.21 28.79
N PHE A 10 66.46 41.21 27.93
CA PHE A 10 65.60 41.29 26.76
C PHE A 10 64.16 41.48 27.26
N TRP A 11 63.70 42.72 27.30
CA TRP A 11 62.28 43.02 27.44
C TRP A 11 61.63 42.60 26.12
N SER A 12 60.80 41.55 26.17
CA SER A 12 59.99 41.12 25.04
C SER A 12 58.94 42.19 24.74
N ALA A 13 59.26 43.10 23.83
CA ALA A 13 58.31 44.07 23.30
C ALA A 13 57.17 43.33 22.55
N SER A 14 55.92 43.70 22.84
CA SER A 14 54.75 43.18 22.16
C SER A 14 54.65 43.78 20.74
N GLU A 15 54.86 42.97 19.72
CA GLU A 15 55.00 43.39 18.32
C GLU A 15 53.88 42.79 17.45
N LEU A 16 53.41 43.57 16.46
CA LEU A 16 52.53 43.10 15.40
C LEU A 16 53.37 42.27 14.42
N VAL A 17 53.08 40.96 14.33
CA VAL A 17 53.88 40.02 13.55
C VAL A 17 53.08 39.52 12.36
N LEU A 18 53.69 39.63 11.18
CA LEU A 18 53.26 38.91 9.99
C LEU A 18 54.30 37.84 9.67
N ASP A 19 53.99 36.60 10.03
CA ASP A 19 54.81 35.43 9.70
C ASP A 19 54.26 34.76 8.44
N VAL A 20 55.15 34.35 7.54
CA VAL A 20 54.78 33.68 6.30
C VAL A 20 55.69 32.49 6.06
N GLN A 21 55.10 31.30 5.98
CA GLN A 21 55.82 30.04 5.87
C GLN A 21 55.27 29.17 4.72
N PRO A 22 56.09 28.77 3.74
CA PRO A 22 57.46 29.28 3.47
C PRO A 22 57.43 30.70 2.87
N SER A 23 58.53 31.46 2.97
CA SER A 23 58.65 32.79 2.36
C SER A 23 58.93 32.77 0.85
N VAL A 24 59.15 31.58 0.29
CA VAL A 24 59.40 31.34 -1.13
C VAL A 24 58.45 30.23 -1.61
N ILE A 25 57.74 30.48 -2.70
CA ILE A 25 56.94 29.48 -3.40
C ILE A 25 57.80 28.88 -4.50
N SER A 26 58.02 27.57 -4.41
CA SER A 26 58.67 26.78 -5.46
C SER A 26 57.62 25.92 -6.16
N PRO A 27 57.53 25.96 -7.50
CA PRO A 27 56.59 25.14 -8.25
C PRO A 27 56.77 23.66 -7.88
N GLU A 28 55.66 22.94 -7.73
CA GLU A 28 55.59 21.49 -7.46
C GLU A 28 56.06 21.04 -6.06
N ILE A 29 56.74 21.89 -5.28
CA ILE A 29 57.24 21.56 -3.93
C ILE A 29 56.39 22.20 -2.83
N THR A 30 56.03 23.48 -2.97
CA THR A 30 55.29 24.19 -1.93
C THR A 30 53.83 23.75 -1.91
N ARG A 31 53.48 22.79 -1.05
CA ARG A 31 52.10 22.27 -0.91
C ARG A 31 51.15 23.24 -0.21
N GLN A 32 51.67 24.06 0.69
CA GLN A 32 50.89 25.03 1.44
C GLN A 32 51.69 26.30 1.71
N LEU A 33 51.03 27.44 1.65
CA LEU A 33 51.53 28.73 2.11
C LEU A 33 50.68 29.19 3.29
N VAL A 34 51.30 29.36 4.45
CA VAL A 34 50.63 29.81 5.68
C VAL A 34 51.05 31.25 5.96
N ILE A 35 50.07 32.13 6.05
CA ILE A 35 50.23 33.56 6.34
C ILE A 35 49.55 33.84 7.67
N ASN A 36 50.35 34.08 8.71
CA ASN A 36 49.88 34.33 10.06
C ASN A 36 50.09 35.79 10.44
N CYS A 37 49.00 36.53 10.47
CA CYS A 37 48.93 37.89 10.98
C CYS A 37 48.52 37.80 12.46
N SER A 38 49.44 38.08 13.38
CA SER A 38 49.21 37.89 14.81
C SER A 38 49.82 39.00 15.66
N ILE A 39 49.29 39.17 16.86
CA ILE A 39 49.79 40.11 17.86
C ILE A 39 50.44 39.31 18.98
N THR A 40 51.74 39.50 19.16
CA THR A 40 52.48 38.83 20.24
C THR A 40 52.15 39.48 21.59
N ASN A 41 51.97 38.68 22.64
CA ASN A 41 51.67 39.15 24.01
C ASN A 41 50.40 40.03 24.17
N ASN A 42 49.42 39.91 23.27
CA ASN A 42 48.10 40.58 23.33
C ASN A 42 48.11 42.11 23.45
N GLN A 43 49.25 42.76 23.23
CA GLN A 43 49.41 44.22 23.19
C GLN A 43 50.21 44.58 21.94
N VAL A 44 49.98 45.74 21.36
CA VAL A 44 50.87 46.28 20.31
C VAL A 44 51.38 47.60 20.84
N GLN A 45 52.70 47.83 20.80
CA GLN A 45 53.26 49.12 21.21
C GLN A 45 52.46 50.27 20.57
N GLN A 46 51.97 51.21 21.40
CA GLN A 46 51.14 52.39 21.02
C GLN A 46 49.62 52.15 20.88
N LEU A 47 49.10 50.92 21.03
CA LEU A 47 47.67 50.63 20.99
C LEU A 47 47.18 50.01 22.31
N ASP A 48 46.29 50.71 23.00
CA ASP A 48 45.66 50.25 24.25
C ASP A 48 44.49 49.30 23.99
N LEU A 49 43.68 49.65 22.98
CA LEU A 49 42.55 48.84 22.55
C LEU A 49 42.62 48.58 21.04
N ILE A 50 42.96 47.35 20.66
CA ILE A 50 42.89 46.90 19.27
C ILE A 50 41.42 46.70 18.92
N LYS A 51 40.92 47.39 17.90
CA LYS A 51 39.54 47.31 17.40
C LYS A 51 39.40 46.31 16.24
N SER A 52 40.42 46.23 15.40
CA SER A 52 40.40 45.32 14.26
C SER A 52 41.77 44.88 13.80
N LEU A 53 41.82 43.70 13.21
CA LEU A 53 42.98 43.12 12.54
C LEU A 53 42.63 42.86 11.07
N THR A 54 43.45 43.33 10.15
CA THR A 54 43.22 43.20 8.71
C THR A 54 44.39 42.49 8.06
N LEU A 55 44.10 41.44 7.29
CA LEU A 55 45.06 40.80 6.40
C LEU A 55 44.78 41.23 4.97
N SER A 56 45.76 41.86 4.33
CA SER A 56 45.66 42.38 2.97
C SER A 56 46.76 41.81 2.08
N ARG A 57 46.51 41.76 0.77
CA ARG A 57 47.46 41.33 -0.26
C ARG A 57 47.70 42.45 -1.26
N TYR A 58 48.95 42.67 -1.65
CA TYR A 58 49.30 43.68 -2.63
C TYR A 58 48.82 43.27 -4.02
N ASN A 59 48.06 44.16 -4.65
CA ASN A 59 47.59 44.01 -6.01
C ASN A 59 48.46 44.88 -6.92
N GLU A 60 49.29 44.24 -7.75
CA GLU A 60 50.22 44.92 -8.65
C GLU A 60 49.52 45.73 -9.75
N THR A 61 48.34 45.30 -10.18
CA THR A 61 47.56 45.98 -11.24
C THR A 61 47.06 47.34 -10.75
N ASN A 62 46.52 47.38 -9.54
CA ASN A 62 45.95 48.60 -8.95
C ASN A 62 46.95 49.36 -8.07
N ARG A 63 48.14 48.78 -7.83
CA ARG A 63 49.21 49.29 -6.95
C ARG A 63 48.78 49.57 -5.51
N GLU A 64 47.73 48.90 -5.03
CA GLU A 64 47.16 49.06 -3.69
C GLU A 64 47.07 47.71 -2.95
N PHE A 65 46.89 47.76 -1.64
CA PHE A 65 46.61 46.56 -0.83
C PHE A 65 45.11 46.29 -0.84
N GLU A 66 44.73 45.11 -1.32
CA GLU A 66 43.37 44.61 -1.26
C GLU A 66 43.17 43.83 0.04
N ASP A 67 42.16 44.22 0.83
CA ASP A 67 41.84 43.52 2.07
C ASP A 67 41.28 42.14 1.75
N LEU A 68 41.94 41.10 2.28
CA LEU A 68 41.46 39.73 2.18
C LEU A 68 40.44 39.46 3.29
N PHE A 69 40.83 39.82 4.51
CA PHE A 69 40.03 39.59 5.70
C PHE A 69 40.12 40.76 6.67
N LEU A 70 38.99 41.14 7.24
CA LEU A 70 38.86 42.12 8.31
C LEU A 70 38.22 41.46 9.53
N LEU A 71 38.97 41.32 10.62
CA LEU A 71 38.50 40.81 11.90
C LEU A 71 38.20 41.96 12.84
N ASN A 72 36.98 42.00 13.38
CA ASN A 72 36.68 42.83 14.54
C ASN A 72 37.07 42.07 15.82
N THR A 73 38.00 42.61 16.60
CA THR A 73 38.56 41.92 17.78
C THR A 73 37.59 41.85 18.96
N SER A 74 36.62 42.78 19.05
CA SER A 74 35.62 42.82 20.12
C SER A 74 34.43 41.90 19.86
N THR A 75 33.99 41.78 18.61
CA THR A 75 32.85 40.92 18.23
C THR A 75 33.26 39.56 17.68
N LEU A 76 34.55 39.38 17.35
CA LEU A 76 35.10 38.19 16.70
C LEU A 76 34.43 37.83 15.36
N VAL A 77 33.82 38.83 14.73
CA VAL A 77 33.24 38.68 13.40
C VAL A 77 34.34 38.94 12.37
N LEU A 78 34.63 37.91 11.57
CA LEU A 78 35.52 37.98 10.43
C LEU A 78 34.72 38.27 9.15
N LYS A 79 35.07 39.34 8.43
CA LYS A 79 34.52 39.65 7.11
C LYS A 79 35.55 39.35 6.03
N GLN A 80 35.22 38.41 5.14
CA GLN A 80 35.99 38.15 3.93
C GLN A 80 35.58 39.16 2.85
N GLN A 81 36.56 39.86 2.29
CA GLN A 81 36.31 40.91 1.29
C GLN A 81 36.68 40.50 -0.14
N SER A 82 37.45 39.42 -0.32
CA SER A 82 37.82 38.88 -1.64
C SER A 82 37.62 37.36 -1.72
N ASN A 83 37.26 36.86 -2.91
CA ASN A 83 36.92 35.46 -3.15
C ASN A 83 38.21 34.63 -3.39
N LEU A 84 38.67 33.88 -2.39
CA LEU A 84 39.87 33.03 -2.47
C LEU A 84 39.45 31.58 -2.78
N LYS A 85 40.02 30.97 -3.83
CA LYS A 85 39.78 29.56 -4.17
C LYS A 85 40.76 28.67 -3.41
N VAL A 86 40.24 27.61 -2.76
CA VAL A 86 41.01 26.56 -2.05
C VAL A 86 41.91 27.10 -0.92
N SER A 87 41.31 27.81 0.04
CA SER A 87 41.98 28.32 1.24
C SER A 87 41.31 27.85 2.53
N GLN A 88 42.10 27.59 3.57
CA GLN A 88 41.62 27.41 4.94
C GLN A 88 41.94 28.64 5.76
N ILE A 89 41.04 29.01 6.69
CA ILE A 89 41.24 30.15 7.57
C ILE A 89 41.00 29.76 9.02
N SER A 90 41.91 30.21 9.88
CA SER A 90 41.79 30.15 11.34
C SER A 90 41.95 31.56 11.89
N TYR A 91 41.15 31.95 12.87
CA TYR A 91 41.26 33.26 13.48
C TYR A 91 40.84 33.23 14.95
N GLY A 92 41.36 34.19 15.71
CA GLY A 92 41.00 34.43 17.10
C GLY A 92 41.22 35.90 17.43
N ASN A 93 40.99 36.29 18.68
CA ASN A 93 40.98 37.69 19.11
C ASN A 93 42.25 38.48 18.75
N THR A 94 43.37 37.77 18.55
CA THR A 94 44.70 38.35 18.31
C THR A 94 45.42 37.77 17.10
N HIS A 95 44.76 36.97 16.25
CA HIS A 95 45.39 36.44 15.04
C HIS A 95 44.40 36.13 13.91
N ILE A 96 44.90 36.22 12.68
CA ILE A 96 44.30 35.71 11.44
C ILE A 96 45.36 34.87 10.75
N THR A 97 45.07 33.59 10.53
CA THR A 97 45.92 32.66 9.80
C THR A 97 45.22 32.21 8.53
N LEU A 98 45.81 32.53 7.38
CA LEU A 98 45.38 32.11 6.06
C LEU A 98 46.30 30.98 5.56
N THR A 99 45.72 29.85 5.20
CA THR A 99 46.43 28.72 4.58
C THR A 99 45.95 28.56 3.14
N LEU A 100 46.84 28.80 2.18
CA LEU A 100 46.60 28.55 0.75
C LEU A 100 47.17 27.18 0.39
N HIS A 101 46.34 26.29 -0.16
CA HIS A 101 46.76 24.97 -0.63
C HIS A 101 47.17 25.02 -2.10
N ASN A 102 48.31 24.42 -2.44
CA ASN A 102 48.94 24.44 -3.77
C ASN A 102 49.11 25.88 -4.33
N PRO A 103 49.82 26.77 -3.61
CA PRO A 103 50.07 28.14 -4.06
C PRO A 103 50.82 28.19 -5.38
N SER A 104 50.44 29.15 -6.22
CA SER A 104 51.00 29.40 -7.55
C SER A 104 51.86 30.67 -7.55
N GLN A 105 52.48 30.98 -8.69
CA GLN A 105 53.18 32.26 -8.89
C GLN A 105 52.29 33.48 -8.62
N PHE A 106 50.96 33.34 -8.73
CA PHE A 106 50.02 34.44 -8.46
C PHE A 106 49.87 34.73 -6.96
N ASP A 107 50.23 33.78 -6.10
CA ASP A 107 50.16 33.89 -4.64
C ASP A 107 51.45 34.47 -4.03
N ALA A 108 52.53 34.54 -4.83
CA ALA A 108 53.80 35.19 -4.50
C ALA A 108 53.65 36.72 -4.56
N LYS A 109 53.03 37.28 -3.53
CA LYS A 109 52.74 38.71 -3.40
C LYS A 109 53.23 39.23 -2.06
N VAL A 110 53.19 40.55 -1.89
CA VAL A 110 53.44 41.19 -0.59
C VAL A 110 52.16 41.15 0.22
N TYR A 111 52.22 40.54 1.40
CA TYR A 111 51.12 40.53 2.36
C TYR A 111 51.34 41.60 3.41
N LYS A 112 50.25 42.15 3.93
CA LYS A 112 50.23 43.17 4.97
C LYS A 112 49.25 42.78 6.06
N CYS A 113 49.73 42.78 7.30
CA CYS A 113 48.93 42.65 8.50
C CYS A 113 48.78 44.05 9.10
N ASN A 114 47.56 44.51 9.34
CA ASN A 114 47.28 45.84 9.86
C ASN A 114 46.41 45.73 11.12
N ALA A 115 46.88 46.26 12.24
CA ALA A 115 46.12 46.39 13.47
C ALA A 115 45.65 47.84 13.62
N THR A 116 44.35 48.05 13.80
CA THR A 116 43.76 49.38 14.02
C THR A 116 43.13 49.44 15.39
N GLY A 117 43.36 50.52 16.12
CA GLY A 117 42.91 50.67 17.49
C GLY A 117 43.07 52.09 18.00
N ASP A 118 42.77 52.29 19.29
CA ASP A 118 42.93 53.59 19.93
C ASP A 118 44.20 53.62 20.80
N THR A 119 44.89 54.75 20.82
CA THR A 119 45.99 55.07 21.74
C THR A 119 45.46 55.41 23.15
N GLU A 120 46.34 55.50 24.15
CA GLU A 120 46.00 56.02 25.49
C GLU A 120 45.24 57.38 25.45
N GLU A 121 45.57 58.25 24.48
CA GLU A 121 44.93 59.56 24.28
C GLU A 121 43.59 59.50 23.50
N GLY A 122 43.10 58.30 23.14
CA GLY A 122 41.84 58.11 22.39
C GLY A 122 41.91 58.41 20.89
N THR A 123 43.11 58.58 20.33
CA THR A 123 43.29 58.77 18.87
C THR A 123 43.32 57.43 18.15
N ASN A 124 42.64 57.35 17.00
CA ASN A 124 42.59 56.12 16.20
C ASN A 124 43.83 56.03 15.30
N ILE A 125 44.67 55.03 15.54
CA ILE A 125 45.88 54.79 14.74
C ILE A 125 45.88 53.38 14.16
N SER A 126 46.68 53.17 13.11
CA SER A 126 46.86 51.87 12.47
C SER A 126 48.34 51.54 12.35
N LEU A 127 48.72 50.33 12.77
CA LEU A 127 50.08 49.79 12.72
C LEU A 127 50.10 48.59 11.79
N TYR A 128 51.17 48.44 11.00
CA TYR A 128 51.23 47.36 10.02
C TYR A 128 52.59 46.66 9.97
N ALA A 129 52.54 45.36 9.67
CA ALA A 129 53.68 44.52 9.31
C ALA A 129 53.51 44.01 7.87
N LYS A 130 54.61 43.92 7.12
CA LYS A 130 54.60 43.44 5.73
C LYS A 130 55.60 42.32 5.54
N LYS A 131 55.24 41.35 4.70
CA LYS A 131 56.13 40.26 4.30
C LYS A 131 55.92 39.95 2.82
N ALA A 132 57.01 39.91 2.07
CA ALA A 132 57.01 39.48 0.68
C ALA A 132 57.12 37.95 0.61
N VAL A 133 56.33 37.36 -0.28
CA VAL A 133 56.49 35.96 -0.70
C VAL A 133 57.08 35.98 -2.09
N GLU A 134 58.24 35.35 -2.24
CA GLU A 134 58.95 35.28 -3.51
C GLU A 134 58.52 34.05 -4.30
N TYR A 135 58.61 34.11 -5.63
CA TYR A 135 58.41 32.96 -6.50
C TYR A 135 59.74 32.58 -7.15
N GLU A 136 60.19 31.35 -6.90
CA GLU A 136 61.43 30.85 -7.50
C GLU A 136 61.11 29.98 -8.73
N THR A 137 61.48 30.48 -9.91
CA THR A 137 61.41 29.71 -11.17
C THR A 137 62.63 28.82 -11.39
N ASN A 138 63.66 28.99 -10.56
CA ASN A 138 64.97 28.42 -10.81
C ASN A 138 65.06 27.00 -10.22
N SER A 139 65.43 26.05 -11.07
CA SER A 139 65.66 24.64 -10.71
C SER A 139 66.67 24.40 -9.58
N THR A 140 67.31 25.45 -9.07
CA THR A 140 68.30 25.43 -7.99
C THR A 140 67.71 25.00 -6.64
N ALA A 141 66.50 25.47 -6.26
CA ALA A 141 65.82 24.98 -5.06
C ALA A 141 65.48 23.50 -5.19
N LEU A 142 65.00 23.07 -6.37
CA LEU A 142 64.77 21.66 -6.68
C LEU A 142 66.08 20.84 -6.59
N ILE A 143 67.20 21.38 -7.09
CA ILE A 143 68.53 20.75 -7.05
C ILE A 143 69.11 20.70 -5.63
N GLU A 144 68.91 21.73 -4.80
CA GLU A 144 69.32 21.75 -3.39
C GLU A 144 68.44 20.83 -2.54
N GLU A 145 67.13 20.78 -2.79
CA GLU A 145 66.22 19.82 -2.19
C GLU A 145 66.61 18.39 -2.61
N ILE A 146 66.89 18.15 -3.90
CA ILE A 146 67.42 16.89 -4.43
C ILE A 146 68.79 16.57 -3.82
N ARG A 147 69.69 17.54 -3.56
CA ARG A 147 70.97 17.32 -2.87
C ARG A 147 70.78 17.02 -1.38
N ARG A 148 69.81 17.63 -0.72
CA ARG A 148 69.40 17.34 0.66
C ARG A 148 68.82 15.93 0.76
N TYR A 149 67.96 15.54 -0.19
CA TYR A 149 67.43 14.18 -0.32
C TYR A 149 68.51 13.17 -0.71
N LYS A 150 69.47 13.52 -1.58
CA LYS A 150 70.60 12.66 -1.97
C LYS A 150 71.67 12.49 -0.89
N LYS A 151 71.80 13.44 0.05
CA LYS A 151 72.74 13.29 1.19
C LYS A 151 72.18 12.38 2.29
N ASN A 152 70.90 12.04 2.24
CA ASN A 152 70.24 11.01 3.06
C ASN A 152 69.83 9.80 2.19
N GLU A 153 70.76 9.30 1.37
CA GLU A 153 70.65 8.00 0.73
C GLU A 153 70.72 6.87 1.77
N ASN A 154 69.63 6.69 2.51
CA ASN A 154 69.25 5.38 3.04
C ASN A 154 67.76 5.27 3.38
N PHE A 155 66.86 5.78 2.53
CA PHE A 155 65.42 5.74 2.81
C PHE A 155 64.59 5.34 1.59
N GLN A 156 64.87 4.15 1.08
CA GLN A 156 63.81 3.27 0.58
C GLN A 156 63.01 2.79 1.81
N CYS A 157 61.74 2.40 1.66
CA CYS A 157 61.11 1.54 2.67
C CYS A 157 62.08 0.40 2.95
N SER A 158 62.62 0.32 4.16
CA SER A 158 63.67 -0.65 4.49
C SER A 158 63.05 -2.04 4.60
N LEU A 159 62.77 -2.66 3.46
CA LEU A 159 62.80 -4.10 3.32
C LEU A 159 64.26 -4.49 3.46
N LYS A 160 64.63 -5.04 4.61
CA LYS A 160 65.97 -5.57 4.84
C LYS A 160 66.34 -6.49 3.67
N LYS A 161 67.46 -6.18 3.00
CA LYS A 161 68.16 -7.16 2.17
C LYS A 161 68.83 -8.14 3.13
N ASP A 162 68.19 -9.28 3.37
CA ASP A 162 68.94 -10.47 3.74
C ASP A 162 69.18 -11.26 2.45
N GLU A 163 70.46 -11.54 2.22
CA GLU A 163 70.92 -12.39 1.12
C GLU A 163 70.41 -13.83 1.32
N ASN A 164 70.07 -14.48 0.21
CA ASN A 164 69.62 -15.87 0.07
C ASN A 164 68.19 -16.21 0.52
N SER A 165 67.23 -16.13 -0.41
CA SER A 165 66.38 -17.23 -0.91
C SER A 165 65.14 -16.69 -1.64
N ASP A 166 64.52 -17.54 -2.44
CA ASP A 166 63.47 -17.29 -3.44
C ASP A 166 62.33 -16.29 -3.09
N VAL A 167 62.00 -15.47 -4.11
CA VAL A 167 60.72 -14.75 -4.35
C VAL A 167 60.25 -13.76 -3.26
N ASN A 168 60.82 -12.54 -3.28
CA ASN A 168 60.31 -11.38 -2.53
C ASN A 168 59.12 -10.72 -3.27
N GLN A 169 57.88 -10.96 -2.84
CA GLN A 169 56.66 -10.37 -3.40
C GLN A 169 56.30 -9.02 -2.74
N ARG A 170 56.68 -7.91 -3.38
CA ARG A 170 56.33 -6.52 -2.99
C ARG A 170 54.98 -6.09 -3.55
N SER A 171 54.23 -5.19 -2.89
CA SER A 171 53.06 -4.51 -3.46
C SER A 171 53.37 -3.92 -4.84
N ARG A 172 52.45 -4.10 -5.81
CA ARG A 172 52.69 -3.73 -7.21
C ARG A 172 51.59 -2.82 -7.72
N LEU A 173 51.99 -1.76 -8.40
CA LEU A 173 51.12 -0.99 -9.27
C LEU A 173 51.19 -1.57 -10.67
N HIS A 174 50.04 -1.79 -11.28
CA HIS A 174 49.91 -2.27 -12.65
C HIS A 174 48.97 -1.35 -13.41
N PHE A 175 49.44 -0.81 -14.51
CA PHE A 175 48.65 0.04 -15.38
C PHE A 175 48.63 -0.54 -16.79
N TYR A 176 47.43 -0.70 -17.35
CA TYR A 176 47.25 -1.20 -18.71
C TYR A 176 46.10 -0.48 -19.41
N GLY A 177 46.26 -0.32 -20.73
CA GLY A 177 45.19 0.07 -21.64
C GLY A 177 44.53 -1.14 -22.29
N SER A 178 43.30 -0.98 -22.78
CA SER A 178 42.59 -1.98 -23.57
C SER A 178 43.33 -2.34 -24.86
N SER A 179 44.07 -1.37 -25.42
CA SER A 179 45.02 -1.53 -26.52
C SER A 179 46.02 -0.38 -26.49
N GLU A 180 47.25 -0.64 -26.94
CA GLU A 180 48.28 0.40 -27.12
C GLU A 180 48.02 1.26 -28.36
N ILE A 181 47.29 0.73 -29.33
CA ILE A 181 46.90 1.42 -30.57
C ILE A 181 45.37 1.45 -30.65
N ILE A 182 44.80 2.64 -30.73
CA ILE A 182 43.36 2.87 -30.79
C ILE A 182 43.03 3.54 -32.13
N THR A 183 42.02 3.02 -32.81
CA THR A 183 41.51 3.63 -34.04
C THR A 183 40.50 4.73 -33.69
N GLU A 184 40.84 5.96 -34.08
CA GLU A 184 40.09 7.19 -33.80
C GLU A 184 38.60 7.05 -34.16
N LEU A 185 37.71 7.52 -33.28
CA LEU A 185 36.25 7.47 -33.41
C LEU A 185 35.59 6.08 -33.54
N ILE A 186 36.36 4.99 -33.59
CA ILE A 186 35.85 3.63 -33.80
C ILE A 186 35.99 2.79 -32.53
N GLU A 187 37.19 2.72 -31.97
CA GLU A 187 37.50 1.86 -30.83
C GLU A 187 37.48 2.68 -29.53
N PRO A 188 36.79 2.18 -28.48
CA PRO A 188 36.89 2.79 -27.17
C PRO A 188 38.24 2.44 -26.53
N LEU A 189 38.78 3.40 -25.78
CA LEU A 189 39.92 3.17 -24.90
C LEU A 189 39.41 2.95 -23.49
N THR A 190 39.88 1.90 -22.84
CA THR A 190 39.75 1.75 -21.38
C THR A 190 41.14 1.65 -20.82
N VAL A 191 41.50 2.52 -19.89
CA VAL A 191 42.73 2.34 -19.11
C VAL A 191 42.36 1.99 -17.69
N LYS A 192 43.10 1.06 -17.11
CA LYS A 192 42.85 0.53 -15.79
C LYS A 192 44.13 0.49 -14.98
N CYS A 193 44.11 1.21 -13.88
CA CYS A 193 45.12 1.14 -12.86
C CYS A 193 44.70 0.19 -11.75
N LEU A 194 45.55 -0.79 -11.46
CA LEU A 194 45.39 -1.78 -10.43
C LEU A 194 46.51 -1.63 -9.41
N TYR A 195 46.15 -1.50 -8.14
CA TYR A 195 47.08 -1.60 -7.02
C TYR A 195 46.86 -2.93 -6.31
N LYS A 196 47.88 -3.78 -6.32
CA LYS A 196 47.87 -5.10 -5.66
C LYS A 196 48.68 -5.04 -4.38
N THR A 197 48.01 -5.30 -3.26
CA THR A 197 48.64 -5.48 -1.95
C THR A 197 49.09 -6.94 -1.82
N LEU A 198 50.38 -7.18 -1.61
CA LEU A 198 50.93 -8.54 -1.46
C LEU A 198 51.37 -8.77 -0.01
N ILE A 199 51.13 -9.97 0.51
CA ILE A 199 51.44 -10.38 1.89
C ILE A 199 52.96 -10.30 2.10
N GLN A 200 53.39 -9.46 3.02
CA GLN A 200 54.69 -9.59 3.67
C GLN A 200 54.43 -9.85 5.15
N GLY A 201 54.86 -11.02 5.64
CA GLY A 201 54.70 -11.43 7.02
C GLY A 201 55.16 -10.33 7.99
N GLU A 202 54.28 -10.00 8.94
CA GLU A 202 54.49 -9.12 10.09
C GLU A 202 55.47 -7.94 9.89
N ARG A 203 54.98 -6.83 9.32
CA ARG A 203 55.06 -5.44 9.88
C ARG A 203 54.88 -4.28 8.89
N ASP A 204 54.65 -4.51 7.61
CA ASP A 204 54.52 -3.42 6.64
C ASP A 204 53.08 -3.23 6.15
N THR A 205 52.23 -2.66 7.00
CA THR A 205 50.86 -2.27 6.61
C THR A 205 50.88 -0.96 5.82
N SER A 206 51.40 -1.00 4.60
CA SER A 206 51.31 0.13 3.67
C SER A 206 49.86 0.29 3.19
N ALA A 207 49.22 1.42 3.51
CA ALA A 207 47.81 1.67 3.25
C ALA A 207 47.64 2.64 2.08
N LEU A 208 47.06 2.17 0.97
CA LEU A 208 46.72 3.00 -0.18
C LEU A 208 45.75 4.12 0.23
N GLN A 209 46.09 5.37 -0.08
CA GLN A 209 45.28 6.54 0.22
C GLN A 209 44.53 7.04 -1.00
N SER A 210 45.19 7.03 -2.16
CA SER A 210 44.58 7.51 -3.40
C SER A 210 45.25 6.93 -4.63
N LEU A 211 44.46 6.88 -5.71
CA LEU A 211 44.92 6.61 -7.07
C LEU A 211 44.61 7.82 -7.95
N TYR A 212 45.57 8.21 -8.77
CA TYR A 212 45.42 9.24 -9.79
C TYR A 212 45.73 8.66 -11.16
N LEU A 213 44.99 9.15 -12.15
CA LEU A 213 45.20 8.85 -13.54
C LEU A 213 45.43 10.17 -14.26
N LEU A 214 46.57 10.28 -14.95
CA LEU A 214 47.00 11.51 -15.58
C LEU A 214 47.36 11.27 -17.05
N HIS A 215 47.24 12.33 -17.85
CA HIS A 215 47.75 12.41 -19.20
C HIS A 215 48.89 13.44 -19.24
N GLU A 216 49.91 13.20 -20.06
CA GLU A 216 51.09 14.07 -20.12
C GLU A 216 50.77 15.54 -20.47
N THR A 217 49.75 15.79 -21.30
CA THR A 217 49.33 17.15 -21.67
C THR A 217 48.05 17.62 -20.96
N ASN A 218 47.14 16.71 -20.64
CA ASN A 218 45.81 17.07 -20.12
C ASN A 218 45.78 17.08 -18.58
N GLY A 219 46.88 16.69 -17.93
CA GLY A 219 46.98 16.66 -16.48
C GLY A 219 46.15 15.54 -15.86
N VAL A 220 45.64 15.76 -14.65
CA VAL A 220 44.79 14.78 -13.97
C VAL A 220 43.51 14.58 -14.77
N ILE A 221 43.19 13.32 -15.08
CA ILE A 221 41.96 12.89 -15.78
C ILE A 221 40.92 12.42 -14.77
N ALA A 222 41.37 11.56 -13.84
CA ALA A 222 40.51 10.99 -12.82
C ALA A 222 41.33 10.68 -11.57
N TYR A 223 40.68 10.68 -10.42
CA TYR A 223 41.28 10.24 -9.18
C TYR A 223 40.25 9.61 -8.26
N ILE A 224 40.72 8.82 -7.31
CA ILE A 224 39.92 8.29 -6.21
C ILE A 224 40.72 8.39 -4.92
N ASN A 225 40.08 8.88 -3.86
CA ASN A 225 40.62 8.85 -2.51
C ASN A 225 39.90 7.78 -1.71
N LYS A 226 40.57 7.28 -0.66
CA LYS A 226 39.99 6.30 0.25
C LYS A 226 38.66 6.82 0.82
N GLN A 227 37.64 5.95 0.81
CA GLN A 227 36.26 6.25 1.24
C GLN A 227 35.54 7.34 0.43
N GLN A 228 36.04 7.70 -0.76
CA GLN A 228 35.39 8.61 -1.69
C GLN A 228 35.12 7.92 -3.03
N PRO A 229 34.06 8.31 -3.76
CA PRO A 229 33.86 7.82 -5.12
C PRO A 229 34.96 8.34 -6.05
N ALA A 230 35.21 7.61 -7.15
CA ALA A 230 36.10 8.08 -8.19
C ALA A 230 35.53 9.34 -8.88
N ILE A 231 36.37 10.34 -9.11
CA ILE A 231 36.01 11.64 -9.67
C ILE A 231 36.78 11.86 -10.96
N ALA A 232 36.08 12.27 -12.03
CA ALA A 232 36.69 12.78 -13.24
C ALA A 232 36.95 14.29 -13.10
N THR A 233 38.16 14.74 -13.41
CA THR A 233 38.53 16.16 -13.39
C THR A 233 38.25 16.84 -14.73
N ILE A 234 38.13 16.07 -15.81
CA ILE A 234 37.85 16.56 -17.16
C ILE A 234 36.39 16.24 -17.49
N GLN A 235 35.53 17.26 -17.56
CA GLN A 235 34.15 17.15 -18.09
C GLN A 235 34.17 17.26 -19.62
N GLU A 236 34.86 16.36 -20.31
CA GLU A 236 34.80 16.27 -21.77
C GLU A 236 33.68 15.31 -22.18
N SER A 237 32.93 15.65 -23.23
CA SER A 237 31.79 14.88 -23.76
C SER A 237 32.14 13.44 -24.20
N ASN A 238 33.42 13.10 -24.29
CA ASN A 238 33.97 11.83 -24.75
C ASN A 238 34.23 10.83 -23.59
N LEU A 239 34.35 11.32 -22.36
CA LEU A 239 34.49 10.53 -21.15
C LEU A 239 33.12 10.05 -20.70
N LYS A 240 32.84 8.75 -20.86
CA LYS A 240 31.53 8.20 -20.47
C LYS A 240 31.53 7.65 -19.05
N ASN A 241 32.57 6.89 -18.65
CA ASN A 241 32.55 6.19 -17.38
C ASN A 241 33.90 6.28 -16.65
N VAL A 242 33.86 6.74 -15.39
CA VAL A 242 34.94 6.60 -14.42
C VAL A 242 34.44 5.71 -13.29
N GLU A 243 35.19 4.65 -13.02
CA GLU A 243 34.88 3.66 -11.99
C GLU A 243 36.14 3.42 -11.17
N GLY A 244 35.99 3.28 -9.86
CA GLY A 244 37.13 2.97 -9.02
C GLY A 244 36.69 2.66 -7.61
N GLU A 245 37.47 1.81 -6.95
CA GLU A 245 37.24 1.42 -5.57
C GLU A 245 38.59 1.14 -4.91
N ILE A 246 38.79 1.71 -3.72
CA ILE A 246 39.94 1.42 -2.86
C ILE A 246 39.48 0.45 -1.78
N PHE A 247 40.04 -0.75 -1.80
CA PHE A 247 39.75 -1.81 -0.84
C PHE A 247 40.79 -1.82 0.28
N ASP A 248 40.31 -1.98 1.51
CA ASP A 248 41.15 -2.11 2.70
C ASP A 248 41.63 -3.54 2.96
N ASN A 249 41.03 -4.53 2.27
CA ASN A 249 41.26 -5.94 2.51
C ASN A 249 42.08 -6.58 1.36
N GLU A 250 42.95 -7.52 1.72
CA GLU A 250 43.93 -8.18 0.85
C GLU A 250 43.31 -9.10 -0.22
N SER A 251 41.99 -9.30 -0.19
CA SER A 251 41.27 -10.18 -1.13
C SER A 251 40.85 -9.51 -2.45
N LYS A 252 40.92 -8.18 -2.54
CA LYS A 252 40.52 -7.43 -3.74
C LYS A 252 41.54 -6.35 -4.07
N ASP A 253 41.97 -6.33 -5.32
CA ASP A 253 42.86 -5.30 -5.85
C ASP A 253 42.12 -3.96 -5.91
N SER A 254 42.72 -2.91 -5.35
CA SER A 254 42.21 -1.55 -5.48
C SER A 254 42.40 -1.08 -6.91
N TYR A 255 41.44 -0.33 -7.47
CA TYR A 255 41.53 0.08 -8.87
C TYR A 255 40.89 1.42 -9.18
N LEU A 256 41.37 2.02 -10.26
CA LEU A 256 40.78 3.17 -10.92
C LEU A 256 40.76 2.90 -12.43
N GLN A 257 39.61 3.03 -13.04
CA GLN A 257 39.34 2.72 -14.44
C GLN A 257 38.62 3.88 -15.10
N VAL A 258 39.05 4.22 -16.31
CA VAL A 258 38.44 5.26 -17.13
C VAL A 258 38.20 4.72 -18.53
N THR A 259 37.00 4.97 -19.08
CA THR A 259 36.64 4.58 -20.45
C THR A 259 36.22 5.79 -21.28
N TRP A 260 36.93 5.96 -22.40
CA TRP A 260 36.66 6.97 -23.42
C TRP A 260 35.96 6.35 -24.61
N ASN A 261 34.99 7.07 -25.16
CA ASN A 261 34.42 6.80 -26.47
C ASN A 261 34.74 7.95 -27.40
N ASN A 262 34.80 7.66 -28.69
CA ASN A 262 35.06 8.65 -29.73
C ASN A 262 36.40 9.37 -29.52
N LEU A 263 37.47 8.59 -29.32
CA LEU A 263 38.79 9.17 -29.09
C LEU A 263 39.25 10.00 -30.28
N LYS A 264 40.04 11.03 -29.98
CA LYS A 264 40.67 11.93 -30.96
C LYS A 264 42.18 11.76 -30.98
N HIS A 265 42.81 12.09 -32.11
CA HIS A 265 44.27 12.04 -32.21
C HIS A 265 45.00 12.85 -31.12
N SER A 266 44.41 13.95 -30.64
CA SER A 266 44.96 14.78 -29.56
C SER A 266 45.02 14.10 -28.18
N GLU A 267 44.33 12.98 -28.01
CA GLU A 267 44.33 12.16 -26.79
C GLU A 267 45.39 11.06 -26.85
N SER A 268 46.21 11.02 -27.91
CA SER A 268 47.40 10.17 -27.95
C SER A 268 48.47 10.72 -27.01
N GLY A 269 49.15 9.83 -26.30
CA GLY A 269 50.23 10.22 -25.40
C GLY A 269 50.49 9.23 -24.29
N LYS A 270 51.32 9.67 -23.34
CA LYS A 270 51.60 8.92 -22.11
C LYS A 270 50.51 9.16 -21.07
N TYR A 271 49.98 8.06 -20.58
CA TYR A 271 49.10 8.00 -19.44
C TYR A 271 49.88 7.48 -18.23
N PHE A 272 49.63 8.07 -17.08
CA PHE A 272 50.29 7.73 -15.82
C PHE A 272 49.23 7.28 -14.84
N CYS A 273 49.48 6.16 -14.18
CA CYS A 273 48.83 5.87 -12.92
C CYS A 273 49.77 6.19 -11.78
N GLU A 274 49.29 6.94 -10.80
CA GLU A 274 50.01 7.25 -9.58
C GLU A 274 49.24 6.72 -8.37
N ALA A 275 49.90 5.91 -7.54
CA ALA A 275 49.35 5.40 -6.29
C ALA A 275 50.06 6.04 -5.11
N HIS A 276 49.30 6.68 -4.23
CA HIS A 276 49.81 7.32 -3.03
C HIS A 276 49.56 6.41 -1.83
N VAL A 277 50.63 5.98 -1.17
CA VAL A 277 50.58 4.94 -0.13
C VAL A 277 51.17 5.50 1.17
N ASN A 278 50.47 5.27 2.29
CA ASN A 278 50.99 5.56 3.62
C ASN A 278 51.73 4.35 4.15
N CYS A 279 53.00 4.51 4.51
CA CYS A 279 53.80 3.50 5.16
C CYS A 279 53.42 3.37 6.64
N SER A 280 53.71 2.20 7.24
CA SER A 280 53.45 1.91 8.65
C SER A 280 54.20 2.83 9.62
N ASP A 281 55.25 3.50 9.17
CA ASP A 281 56.03 4.49 9.91
C ASP A 281 55.55 5.94 9.73
N GLY A 282 54.42 6.14 9.06
CA GLY A 282 53.84 7.47 8.81
C GLY A 282 54.43 8.22 7.61
N ARG A 283 55.37 7.63 6.85
CA ARG A 283 55.89 8.20 5.61
C ARG A 283 54.90 8.01 4.45
N PHE A 284 54.96 8.90 3.46
CA PHE A 284 54.20 8.80 2.21
C PHE A 284 55.12 8.28 1.10
N ASP A 285 54.70 7.24 0.40
CA ASP A 285 55.36 6.72 -0.80
C ASP A 285 54.46 6.90 -2.03
N LYS A 286 55.08 7.03 -3.20
CA LYS A 286 54.40 7.24 -4.48
C LYS A 286 54.90 6.21 -5.49
N LEU A 287 54.00 5.32 -5.92
CA LEU A 287 54.24 4.40 -7.01
C LEU A 287 53.69 4.99 -8.31
N ILE A 288 54.41 4.82 -9.41
CA ILE A 288 54.01 5.31 -10.73
C ILE A 288 54.17 4.19 -11.74
N ASP A 289 53.17 3.98 -12.58
CA ASP A 289 53.22 3.10 -13.73
C ASP A 289 52.66 3.82 -14.97
N ILE A 290 53.17 3.50 -16.16
CA ILE A 290 52.99 4.31 -17.37
C ILE A 290 52.58 3.43 -18.54
N VAL A 291 51.58 3.87 -19.28
CA VAL A 291 51.17 3.27 -20.55
C VAL A 291 51.17 4.35 -21.62
N THR A 292 51.69 4.03 -22.81
CA THR A 292 51.64 4.93 -23.96
C THR A 292 50.52 4.48 -24.89
N ILE A 293 49.62 5.39 -25.25
CA ILE A 293 48.51 5.13 -26.15
C ILE A 293 48.70 5.92 -27.45
N ILE A 294 48.61 5.22 -28.57
CA ILE A 294 48.70 5.79 -29.91
C ILE A 294 47.30 5.81 -30.52
N VAL A 295 46.73 7.01 -30.70
CA VAL A 295 45.46 7.18 -31.42
C VAL A 295 45.77 7.44 -32.88
N ARG A 296 45.45 6.48 -33.75
CA ARG A 296 45.64 6.61 -35.21
C ARG A 296 44.33 6.97 -35.89
N GLY A 297 44.41 7.80 -36.94
CA GLY A 297 43.24 8.11 -37.77
C GLY A 297 42.63 6.84 -38.38
N SER A 298 41.31 6.84 -38.54
CA SER A 298 40.59 5.73 -39.16
C SER A 298 40.90 5.62 -40.65
N THR A 299 41.02 4.38 -41.14
CA THR A 299 41.17 4.10 -42.58
C THR A 299 39.82 3.79 -43.22
N LEU A 300 39.77 3.84 -44.56
CA LEU A 300 38.58 3.40 -45.29
C LEU A 300 38.20 1.95 -44.97
N GLU A 301 39.19 1.08 -44.75
CA GLU A 301 38.93 -0.33 -44.40
C GLU A 301 38.28 -0.47 -43.02
N ASP A 302 38.72 0.32 -42.04
CA ASP A 302 38.13 0.32 -40.69
C ASP A 302 36.67 0.78 -40.73
N LEU A 303 36.38 1.82 -41.53
CA LEU A 303 35.02 2.29 -41.75
C LEU A 303 34.15 1.24 -42.45
N VAL A 304 34.69 0.51 -43.45
CA VAL A 304 33.97 -0.59 -44.11
C VAL A 304 33.60 -1.69 -43.12
N LYS A 305 34.49 -2.05 -42.19
CA LYS A 305 34.20 -3.05 -41.14
C LYS A 305 33.06 -2.59 -40.21
N VAL A 306 33.07 -1.31 -39.83
CA VAL A 306 31.98 -0.72 -39.03
C VAL A 306 30.66 -0.76 -39.78
N ILE A 307 30.65 -0.35 -41.05
CA ILE A 307 29.44 -0.39 -41.90
C ILE A 307 28.92 -1.82 -42.05
N GLN A 308 29.79 -2.80 -42.29
CA GLN A 308 29.37 -4.21 -42.37
C GLN A 308 28.76 -4.72 -41.06
N LYS A 309 29.31 -4.32 -39.91
CA LYS A 309 28.75 -4.66 -38.60
C LYS A 309 27.37 -4.03 -38.39
N LEU A 310 27.23 -2.75 -38.75
CA LEU A 310 25.95 -2.04 -38.67
C LEU A 310 24.90 -2.62 -39.61
N GLN A 311 25.31 -3.03 -40.82
CA GLN A 311 24.42 -3.67 -41.78
C GLN A 311 23.88 -5.01 -41.24
N ARG A 312 24.75 -5.86 -40.69
CA ARG A 312 24.31 -7.12 -40.05
C ARG A 312 23.37 -6.86 -38.88
N GLN A 313 23.65 -5.84 -38.06
CA GLN A 313 22.76 -5.48 -36.95
C GLN A 313 21.40 -5.03 -37.47
N ALA A 314 21.37 -4.21 -38.53
CA ALA A 314 20.13 -3.76 -39.15
C ALA A 314 19.31 -4.92 -39.73
N GLU A 315 19.97 -5.93 -40.32
CA GLU A 315 19.30 -7.16 -40.79
C GLU A 315 18.66 -7.95 -39.64
N VAL A 316 19.40 -8.12 -38.52
CA VAL A 316 18.87 -8.78 -37.31
C VAL A 316 17.71 -8.00 -36.70
N ASP A 317 17.82 -6.67 -36.63
CA ASP A 317 16.77 -5.80 -36.10
C ASP A 317 15.51 -5.85 -36.98
N GLN A 318 15.69 -5.92 -38.31
CA GLN A 318 14.59 -6.08 -39.26
C GLN A 318 13.85 -7.42 -39.08
N GLU A 319 14.58 -8.53 -38.89
CA GLU A 319 13.98 -9.84 -38.61
C GLU A 319 13.18 -9.83 -37.29
N SER A 320 13.75 -9.21 -36.25
CA SER A 320 13.09 -9.03 -34.95
C SER A 320 11.79 -8.20 -35.09
N LEU A 321 11.82 -7.12 -35.87
CA LEU A 321 10.64 -6.30 -36.14
C LEU A 321 9.55 -7.09 -36.86
N GLN A 322 9.90 -7.89 -37.87
CA GLN A 322 8.94 -8.75 -38.59
C GLN A 322 8.30 -9.79 -37.65
N ASN A 323 9.10 -10.43 -36.79
CA ASN A 323 8.59 -11.37 -35.78
C ASN A 323 7.62 -10.68 -34.80
N ASN A 324 7.95 -9.47 -34.35
CA ASN A 324 7.07 -8.71 -33.48
C ASN A 324 5.77 -8.30 -34.17
N GLU A 325 5.80 -7.93 -35.45
CA GLU A 325 4.61 -7.65 -36.25
C GLU A 325 3.68 -8.87 -36.33
N GLN A 326 4.24 -10.05 -36.58
CA GLN A 326 3.48 -11.31 -36.59
C GLN A 326 2.83 -11.61 -35.23
N LYS A 327 3.57 -11.43 -34.13
CA LYS A 327 3.03 -11.60 -32.77
C LYS A 327 1.90 -10.61 -32.47
N ILE A 328 2.06 -9.34 -32.87
CA ILE A 328 1.01 -8.32 -32.70
C ILE A 328 -0.25 -8.70 -33.48
N LYS A 329 -0.09 -9.24 -34.70
CA LYS A 329 -1.23 -9.72 -35.49
C LYS A 329 -1.95 -10.88 -34.79
N ALA A 330 -1.22 -11.86 -34.26
CA ALA A 330 -1.81 -12.97 -33.50
C ALA A 330 -2.55 -12.48 -32.24
N ILE A 331 -1.94 -11.57 -31.47
CA ILE A 331 -2.57 -10.95 -30.30
C ILE A 331 -3.87 -10.23 -30.70
N LYS A 332 -3.89 -9.54 -31.84
CA LYS A 332 -5.09 -8.86 -32.34
C LYS A 332 -6.22 -9.84 -32.65
N GLU A 333 -5.92 -10.96 -33.30
CA GLU A 333 -6.88 -12.02 -33.60
C GLU A 333 -7.46 -12.66 -32.31
N ASP A 334 -6.61 -12.90 -31.30
CA ASP A 334 -7.04 -13.39 -29.99
C ASP A 334 -7.94 -12.38 -29.25
N VAL A 335 -7.60 -11.09 -29.31
CA VAL A 335 -8.41 -10.01 -28.71
C VAL A 335 -9.78 -9.92 -29.39
N ASP A 336 -9.83 -10.00 -30.72
CA ASP A 336 -11.08 -9.98 -31.47
C ASP A 336 -11.96 -11.21 -31.14
N THR A 337 -11.34 -12.39 -30.99
CA THR A 337 -12.03 -13.62 -30.57
C THR A 337 -12.60 -13.49 -29.15
N ASN A 338 -11.80 -13.00 -28.20
CA ASN A 338 -12.24 -12.77 -26.83
C ASN A 338 -13.39 -11.75 -26.76
N LYS A 339 -13.36 -10.72 -27.60
CA LYS A 339 -14.45 -9.75 -27.71
C LYS A 339 -15.77 -10.42 -28.12
N GLN A 340 -15.74 -11.33 -29.09
CA GLN A 340 -16.93 -12.08 -29.49
C GLN A 340 -17.44 -13.00 -28.39
N SER A 341 -16.55 -13.70 -27.69
CA SER A 341 -16.91 -14.53 -26.54
C SER A 341 -17.58 -13.72 -25.42
N ILE A 342 -17.09 -12.51 -25.14
CA ILE A 342 -17.71 -11.60 -24.15
C ILE A 342 -19.12 -11.17 -24.58
N ILE A 343 -19.32 -10.91 -25.87
CA ILE A 343 -20.65 -10.58 -26.41
C ILE A 343 -21.62 -11.75 -26.20
N SER A 344 -21.21 -12.98 -26.54
CA SER A 344 -22.04 -14.17 -26.35
C SER A 344 -22.38 -14.42 -24.88
N VAL A 345 -21.42 -14.29 -23.96
CA VAL A 345 -21.68 -14.42 -22.51
C VAL A 345 -22.68 -13.37 -22.02
N LYS A 346 -22.62 -12.15 -22.56
CA LYS A 346 -23.56 -11.08 -22.21
C LYS A 346 -24.98 -11.41 -22.67
N GLU A 347 -25.14 -11.96 -23.86
CA GLU A 347 -26.44 -12.42 -24.39
C GLU A 347 -27.02 -13.56 -23.52
N ASP A 348 -26.20 -14.54 -23.16
CA ASP A 348 -26.59 -15.63 -22.25
C ASP A 348 -27.01 -15.11 -20.86
N LEU A 349 -26.32 -14.10 -20.34
CA LEU A 349 -26.68 -13.51 -19.06
C LEU A 349 -28.04 -12.80 -19.13
N ASN A 350 -28.29 -12.06 -20.21
CA ASN A 350 -29.58 -11.39 -20.42
C ASN A 350 -30.74 -12.39 -20.52
N THR A 351 -30.57 -13.48 -21.28
CA THR A 351 -31.62 -14.51 -21.40
C THR A 351 -31.90 -15.22 -20.06
N LYS A 352 -30.86 -15.48 -19.26
CA LYS A 352 -31.02 -15.99 -17.88
C LYS A 352 -31.73 -15.00 -16.98
N GLN A 353 -31.42 -13.70 -17.07
CA GLN A 353 -32.12 -12.67 -16.32
C GLN A 353 -33.61 -12.61 -16.66
N GLU A 354 -33.97 -12.69 -17.94
CA GLU A 354 -35.37 -12.76 -18.37
C GLU A 354 -36.07 -14.02 -17.85
N SER A 355 -35.38 -15.15 -17.85
CA SER A 355 -35.91 -16.41 -17.32
C SER A 355 -36.18 -16.34 -15.81
N ILE A 356 -35.28 -15.72 -15.04
CA ILE A 356 -35.47 -15.47 -13.61
C ILE A 356 -36.69 -14.57 -13.38
N LEU A 357 -36.86 -13.50 -14.16
CA LEU A 357 -38.03 -12.61 -14.06
C LEU A 357 -39.35 -13.34 -14.35
N ARG A 358 -39.34 -14.35 -15.22
CA ARG A 358 -40.53 -15.19 -15.47
C ARG A 358 -40.84 -16.10 -14.29
N ILE A 359 -39.81 -16.75 -13.73
CA ILE A 359 -39.95 -17.60 -12.54
C ILE A 359 -40.51 -16.80 -11.35
N ASP A 360 -40.02 -15.58 -11.16
CA ASP A 360 -40.46 -14.69 -10.08
C ASP A 360 -41.96 -14.38 -10.18
N LYS A 361 -42.44 -14.03 -11.39
CA LYS A 361 -43.87 -13.82 -11.66
C LYS A 361 -44.72 -15.07 -11.43
N ASP A 362 -44.23 -16.24 -11.84
CA ASP A 362 -44.94 -17.50 -11.63
C ASP A 362 -45.01 -17.85 -10.13
N LEU A 363 -43.96 -17.55 -9.36
CA LEU A 363 -43.93 -17.75 -7.91
C LEU A 363 -44.94 -16.83 -7.20
N ASP A 364 -45.00 -15.56 -7.60
CA ASP A 364 -46.01 -14.62 -7.09
C ASP A 364 -47.43 -15.09 -7.38
N ALA A 365 -47.70 -15.57 -8.60
CA ALA A 365 -49.01 -16.13 -8.95
C ALA A 365 -49.34 -17.35 -8.09
N LYS A 366 -48.38 -18.26 -7.89
CA LYS A 366 -48.56 -19.44 -7.02
C LYS A 366 -48.78 -19.05 -5.56
N GLN A 367 -48.14 -17.99 -5.08
CA GLN A 367 -48.38 -17.47 -3.75
C GLN A 367 -49.81 -16.96 -3.59
N GLN A 368 -50.37 -16.29 -4.59
CA GLN A 368 -51.78 -15.85 -4.59
C GLN A 368 -52.74 -17.05 -4.63
N ASP A 369 -52.46 -18.07 -5.45
CA ASP A 369 -53.24 -19.31 -5.47
C ASP A 369 -53.31 -19.97 -4.08
N ILE A 370 -52.17 -20.04 -3.37
CA ILE A 370 -52.08 -20.60 -2.01
C ILE A 370 -52.92 -19.78 -1.02
N ILE A 371 -52.88 -18.45 -1.10
CA ILE A 371 -53.70 -17.57 -0.25
C ILE A 371 -55.18 -17.84 -0.50
N SER A 372 -55.62 -17.91 -1.76
CA SER A 372 -57.02 -18.20 -2.10
C SER A 372 -57.48 -19.58 -1.61
N LEU A 373 -56.63 -20.62 -1.77
CA LEU A 373 -56.92 -21.95 -1.25
C LEU A 373 -57.08 -21.96 0.28
N LYS A 374 -56.24 -21.20 0.99
CA LYS A 374 -56.34 -21.06 2.45
C LYS A 374 -57.68 -20.45 2.87
N ASP A 375 -58.15 -19.42 2.16
CA ASP A 375 -59.43 -18.79 2.45
C ASP A 375 -60.62 -19.71 2.17
N ASN A 376 -60.56 -20.48 1.07
CA ASN A 376 -61.56 -21.49 0.74
C ASN A 376 -61.60 -22.61 1.79
N MET A 377 -60.44 -23.06 2.28
CA MET A 377 -60.36 -24.05 3.36
C MET A 377 -60.99 -23.53 4.65
N ASN A 378 -60.69 -22.29 5.06
CA ASN A 378 -61.31 -21.67 6.24
C ASN A 378 -62.84 -21.56 6.11
N THR A 379 -63.32 -21.27 4.90
CA THR A 379 -64.77 -21.21 4.62
C THR A 379 -65.40 -22.59 4.73
N THR A 380 -64.76 -23.59 4.13
CA THR A 380 -65.20 -24.99 4.19
C THR A 380 -65.21 -25.51 5.63
N GLU A 381 -64.21 -25.15 6.45
CA GLU A 381 -64.17 -25.49 7.87
C GLU A 381 -65.39 -24.91 8.62
N LYS A 382 -65.75 -23.65 8.36
CA LYS A 382 -66.96 -23.03 8.94
C LYS A 382 -68.24 -23.71 8.46
N ASP A 383 -68.31 -24.11 7.20
CA ASP A 383 -69.46 -24.85 6.66
C ASP A 383 -69.61 -26.21 7.35
N ILE A 384 -68.51 -26.93 7.56
CA ILE A 384 -68.49 -28.22 8.28
C ILE A 384 -68.96 -28.03 9.72
N ILE A 385 -68.51 -26.97 10.42
CA ILE A 385 -68.97 -26.66 11.78
C ILE A 385 -70.49 -26.43 11.81
N ARG A 386 -71.03 -25.64 10.87
CA ARG A 386 -72.47 -25.40 10.77
C ARG A 386 -73.27 -26.67 10.49
N ILE A 387 -72.82 -27.50 9.54
CA ILE A 387 -73.47 -28.79 9.27
C ILE A 387 -73.45 -29.69 10.51
N LYS A 388 -72.36 -29.68 11.28
CA LYS A 388 -72.24 -30.46 12.51
C LYS A 388 -73.27 -30.00 13.56
N GLU A 389 -73.46 -28.69 13.72
CA GLU A 389 -74.49 -28.12 14.58
C GLU A 389 -75.90 -28.53 14.13
N ASP A 390 -76.21 -28.40 12.83
CA ASP A 390 -77.50 -28.82 12.25
C ASP A 390 -77.77 -30.31 12.48
N VAL A 391 -76.75 -31.17 12.36
CA VAL A 391 -76.86 -32.61 12.63
C VAL A 391 -77.20 -32.87 14.09
N TYR A 392 -76.56 -32.19 15.05
CA TYR A 392 -76.90 -32.33 16.47
C TYR A 392 -78.34 -31.90 16.76
N THR A 393 -78.77 -30.75 16.23
CA THR A 393 -80.17 -30.30 16.37
C THR A 393 -81.15 -31.30 15.77
N ASN A 394 -80.85 -31.86 14.59
CA ASN A 394 -81.68 -32.89 13.99
C ASN A 394 -81.72 -34.19 14.82
N GLN A 395 -80.59 -34.56 15.45
CA GLN A 395 -80.54 -35.70 16.36
C GLN A 395 -81.46 -35.48 17.58
N GLU A 396 -81.45 -34.30 18.19
CA GLU A 396 -82.36 -33.93 19.28
C GLU A 396 -83.84 -33.96 18.85
N ASN A 397 -84.14 -33.40 17.67
CA ASN A 397 -85.49 -33.43 17.11
C ASN A 397 -85.98 -34.87 16.89
N ILE A 398 -85.14 -35.76 16.37
CA ILE A 398 -85.47 -37.18 16.16
C ILE A 398 -85.74 -37.88 17.51
N LEU A 399 -84.95 -37.60 18.55
CA LEU A 399 -85.20 -38.13 19.90
C LEU A 399 -86.57 -37.68 20.43
N SER A 400 -86.90 -36.40 20.30
CA SER A 400 -88.21 -35.87 20.71
C SER A 400 -89.37 -36.50 19.93
N ILE A 401 -89.24 -36.68 18.61
CA ILE A 401 -90.25 -37.37 17.80
C ILE A 401 -90.40 -38.83 18.24
N THR A 402 -89.29 -39.52 18.54
CA THR A 402 -89.31 -40.91 19.01
C THR A 402 -90.09 -41.03 20.33
N GLU A 403 -89.82 -40.14 21.29
CA GLU A 403 -90.55 -40.08 22.57
C GLU A 403 -92.05 -39.81 22.37
N ASN A 404 -92.39 -38.89 21.46
CA ASN A 404 -93.78 -38.61 21.09
C ASN A 404 -94.47 -39.84 20.45
N ILE A 405 -93.78 -40.58 19.58
CA ILE A 405 -94.29 -41.82 18.97
C ILE A 405 -94.53 -42.89 20.03
N ASP A 406 -93.59 -43.08 20.96
CA ASP A 406 -93.73 -44.05 22.05
C ASP A 406 -94.91 -43.69 22.97
N THR A 407 -95.08 -42.41 23.27
CA THR A 407 -96.24 -41.90 24.02
C THR A 407 -97.54 -42.19 23.27
N ASN A 408 -97.61 -41.91 21.97
CA ASN A 408 -98.78 -42.18 21.14
C ASN A 408 -99.08 -43.68 21.04
N LYS A 409 -98.05 -44.52 20.94
CA LYS A 409 -98.17 -45.98 20.96
C LYS A 409 -98.78 -46.46 22.27
N HIS A 410 -98.35 -45.92 23.41
CA HIS A 410 -98.93 -46.24 24.71
C HIS A 410 -100.41 -45.83 24.79
N ASN A 411 -100.74 -44.61 24.33
CA ASN A 411 -102.12 -44.12 24.27
C ASN A 411 -103.01 -45.01 23.39
N MET A 412 -102.53 -45.45 22.22
CA MET A 412 -103.26 -46.38 21.34
C MET A 412 -103.50 -47.75 22.00
N SER A 413 -102.50 -48.30 22.71
CA SER A 413 -102.68 -49.54 23.47
C SER A 413 -103.77 -49.41 24.54
N SER A 414 -103.78 -48.29 25.28
CA SER A 414 -104.83 -48.01 26.26
C SER A 414 -106.22 -47.89 25.62
N LEU A 415 -106.33 -47.22 24.47
CA LEU A 415 -107.59 -47.13 23.71
C LEU A 415 -108.07 -48.51 23.23
N LEU A 416 -107.17 -49.38 22.78
CA LEU A 416 -107.50 -50.74 22.37
C LEU A 416 -108.04 -51.57 23.54
N GLU A 417 -107.42 -51.45 24.72
CA GLU A 417 -107.88 -52.11 25.94
C GLU A 417 -109.27 -51.61 26.36
N ASN A 418 -109.48 -50.29 26.35
CA ASN A 418 -110.79 -49.68 26.61
C ASN A 418 -111.86 -50.16 25.62
N LEU A 419 -111.56 -50.20 24.32
CA LEU A 419 -112.48 -50.71 23.29
C LEU A 419 -112.80 -52.19 23.51
N THR A 420 -111.80 -53.00 23.87
CA THR A 420 -111.99 -54.43 24.17
C THR A 420 -112.95 -54.60 25.35
N MET A 421 -112.80 -53.78 26.39
CA MET A 421 -113.71 -53.76 27.54
C MET A 421 -115.13 -53.34 27.15
N VAL A 422 -115.29 -52.30 26.32
CA VAL A 422 -116.61 -51.89 25.81
C VAL A 422 -117.26 -53.01 24.98
N VAL A 423 -116.52 -53.67 24.09
CA VAL A 423 -117.03 -54.80 23.29
C VAL A 423 -117.46 -55.95 24.19
N ALA A 424 -116.69 -56.26 25.24
CA ALA A 424 -117.08 -57.28 26.22
C ALA A 424 -118.37 -56.89 26.95
N ASN A 425 -118.49 -55.65 27.43
CA ASN A 425 -119.69 -55.13 28.10
C ASN A 425 -120.92 -55.11 27.19
N VAL A 426 -120.76 -54.77 25.90
CA VAL A 426 -121.86 -54.81 24.92
C VAL A 426 -122.25 -56.27 24.64
N SER A 427 -121.28 -57.17 24.52
CA SER A 427 -121.54 -58.60 24.30
C SER A 427 -122.31 -59.22 25.46
N THR A 428 -121.96 -58.88 26.71
CA THR A 428 -122.70 -59.34 27.89
C THR A 428 -124.12 -58.77 27.92
N ALA A 429 -124.29 -57.47 27.66
CA ALA A 429 -125.62 -56.85 27.56
C ALA A 429 -126.48 -57.49 26.45
N PHE A 430 -125.88 -57.81 25.30
CA PHE A 430 -126.58 -58.50 24.20
C PHE A 430 -127.06 -59.90 24.61
N LEU A 431 -126.23 -60.69 25.30
CA LEU A 431 -126.63 -61.99 25.84
C LEU A 431 -127.79 -61.87 26.83
N GLU A 432 -127.78 -60.84 27.66
CA GLU A 432 -128.86 -60.60 28.63
C GLU A 432 -130.18 -60.25 27.92
N VAL A 433 -130.16 -59.39 26.90
CA VAL A 433 -131.34 -59.09 26.07
C VAL A 433 -131.83 -60.35 25.34
N GLN A 434 -130.93 -61.16 24.78
CA GLN A 434 -131.30 -62.41 24.12
C GLN A 434 -132.00 -63.38 25.08
N ASN A 435 -131.49 -63.53 26.31
CA ASN A 435 -132.13 -64.33 27.35
C ASN A 435 -133.53 -63.79 27.69
N GLN A 436 -133.69 -62.47 27.79
CA GLN A 436 -135.01 -61.85 28.02
C GLN A 436 -135.99 -62.13 26.86
N ILE A 437 -135.53 -62.06 25.61
CA ILE A 437 -136.34 -62.42 24.43
C ILE A 437 -136.76 -63.89 24.49
N ASP A 438 -135.84 -64.80 24.84
CA ASP A 438 -136.13 -66.22 24.97
C ASP A 438 -137.16 -66.52 26.07
N GLU A 439 -137.15 -65.75 27.17
CA GLU A 439 -138.19 -65.82 28.20
C GLU A 439 -139.55 -65.33 27.69
N VAL A 440 -139.60 -64.21 26.96
CA VAL A 440 -140.86 -63.70 26.35
C VAL A 440 -141.46 -64.75 25.41
N ASN A 441 -140.62 -65.42 24.60
CA ASN A 441 -141.05 -66.45 23.67
C ASN A 441 -141.60 -67.72 24.36
N LYS A 442 -141.36 -67.93 25.65
CA LYS A 442 -141.86 -69.08 26.44
C LYS A 442 -143.24 -68.85 27.08
N LEU A 443 -143.81 -67.65 26.98
CA LEU A 443 -145.15 -67.38 27.53
C LEU A 443 -146.27 -67.83 26.57
N PRO A 444 -147.24 -68.68 27.01
CA PRO A 444 -148.32 -69.17 26.15
C PRO A 444 -149.34 -68.07 25.80
N GLN A 445 -149.58 -67.87 24.49
CA GLN A 445 -150.57 -66.93 23.96
C GLN A 445 -151.98 -67.24 24.49
N ARG A 446 -152.53 -66.36 25.34
CA ARG A 446 -153.96 -66.39 25.67
C ARG A 446 -154.77 -65.85 24.49
N TYR A 447 -155.45 -66.76 23.79
CA TYR A 447 -156.51 -66.42 22.83
C TYR A 447 -157.62 -65.63 23.55
N PHE A 448 -157.78 -64.35 23.17
CA PHE A 448 -158.86 -63.50 23.63
C PHE A 448 -160.13 -63.85 22.85
N VAL A 449 -161.09 -64.53 23.49
CA VAL A 449 -162.40 -64.81 22.89
C VAL A 449 -163.26 -63.53 23.00
N PRO A 450 -163.71 -62.92 21.89
CA PRO A 450 -164.49 -61.69 21.95
C PRO A 450 -165.85 -61.92 22.63
N PRO A 451 -166.33 -60.99 23.48
CA PRO A 451 -167.63 -61.12 24.12
C PRO A 451 -168.76 -61.07 23.09
N THR A 452 -169.82 -61.86 23.31
CA THR A 452 -170.97 -62.00 22.40
C THR A 452 -172.25 -61.36 22.95
N SER A 453 -172.10 -60.45 23.94
CA SER A 453 -173.16 -59.73 24.64
C SER A 453 -172.62 -58.39 25.15
N CYS A 454 -173.46 -57.34 25.20
CA CYS A 454 -173.10 -56.07 25.85
C CYS A 454 -172.99 -56.15 27.37
N ARG A 455 -173.67 -57.14 27.97
CA ARG A 455 -173.73 -57.29 29.42
C ARG A 455 -172.34 -57.63 29.96
N ASN A 456 -171.81 -56.78 30.84
CA ASN A 456 -170.46 -56.86 31.43
C ASN A 456 -169.29 -56.61 30.47
N VAL A 457 -169.49 -55.90 29.36
CA VAL A 457 -168.38 -55.49 28.48
C VAL A 457 -167.61 -54.34 29.11
N THR A 458 -166.35 -54.58 29.43
CA THR A 458 -165.41 -53.58 29.93
C THR A 458 -164.40 -53.21 28.85
N SER A 459 -164.29 -51.91 28.57
CA SER A 459 -163.31 -51.38 27.61
C SER A 459 -162.84 -50.00 28.06
N PRO A 460 -161.58 -49.63 27.77
CA PRO A 460 -161.12 -48.25 27.99
C PRO A 460 -161.87 -47.22 27.12
N LYS A 461 -162.59 -47.64 26.06
CA LYS A 461 -163.42 -46.76 25.24
C LYS A 461 -164.84 -46.70 25.78
N ALA A 462 -165.41 -45.50 25.82
CA ALA A 462 -166.76 -45.24 26.36
C ALA A 462 -167.87 -46.01 25.62
N ARG A 463 -167.67 -46.31 24.34
CA ARG A 463 -168.60 -47.12 23.53
C ARG A 463 -167.82 -48.11 22.70
N VAL A 464 -168.24 -49.37 22.72
CA VAL A 464 -167.60 -50.45 21.96
C VAL A 464 -168.63 -51.20 21.17
N ILE A 465 -168.31 -51.48 19.90
CA ILE A 465 -169.15 -52.31 19.06
C ILE A 465 -168.85 -53.77 19.37
N VAL A 466 -169.86 -54.48 19.85
CA VAL A 466 -169.81 -55.91 20.15
C VAL A 466 -170.69 -56.66 19.17
N THR A 467 -170.21 -57.79 18.68
CA THR A 467 -171.00 -58.65 17.79
C THR A 467 -171.74 -59.64 18.66
N LEU A 468 -173.06 -59.51 18.74
CA LEU A 468 -173.89 -60.41 19.55
C LEU A 468 -173.84 -61.83 18.98
N ALA A 469 -174.19 -62.83 19.79
CA ALA A 469 -174.30 -64.22 19.33
C ALA A 469 -175.28 -64.39 18.13
N SER A 470 -176.20 -63.44 17.92
CA SER A 470 -177.10 -63.36 16.75
C SER A 470 -176.41 -62.82 15.48
N GLY A 471 -175.14 -62.43 15.54
CA GLY A 471 -174.38 -61.82 14.45
C GLY A 471 -174.59 -60.31 14.29
N LEU A 472 -175.57 -59.73 14.99
CA LEU A 472 -175.83 -58.28 14.96
C LEU A 472 -174.75 -57.53 15.73
N LYS A 473 -174.19 -56.48 15.11
CA LYS A 473 -173.25 -55.57 15.75
C LYS A 473 -174.02 -54.48 16.46
N VAL A 474 -173.84 -54.40 17.77
CA VAL A 474 -174.46 -53.41 18.63
C VAL A 474 -173.37 -52.58 19.30
N MET A 475 -173.67 -51.31 19.55
CA MET A 475 -172.77 -50.42 20.26
C MET A 475 -173.14 -50.43 21.74
N CYS A 476 -172.29 -51.02 22.57
CA CYS A 476 -172.47 -51.08 24.02
C CYS A 476 -171.86 -49.85 24.68
N ASP A 477 -172.63 -49.15 25.53
CA ASP A 477 -172.11 -48.03 26.33
C ASP A 477 -171.52 -48.54 27.64
N THR A 478 -170.20 -48.44 27.80
CA THR A 478 -169.45 -49.09 28.89
C THR A 478 -169.35 -48.23 30.15
N LYS A 479 -169.97 -47.04 30.17
CA LYS A 479 -169.83 -46.04 31.26
C LYS A 479 -171.02 -45.92 32.23
N THR A 480 -171.99 -46.83 32.21
CA THR A 480 -173.11 -46.85 33.19
C THR A 480 -172.87 -47.84 34.33
N ASP A 481 -173.19 -47.45 35.57
CA ASP A 481 -172.96 -48.20 36.84
C ASP A 481 -173.68 -49.56 36.89
N GLY A 482 -173.09 -50.56 36.25
CA GLY A 482 -173.65 -51.90 36.08
C GLY A 482 -173.19 -52.63 34.81
N GLY A 483 -172.43 -51.96 33.94
CA GLY A 483 -171.69 -52.58 32.83
C GLY A 483 -172.51 -52.90 31.59
N GLY A 484 -172.57 -51.95 30.66
CA GLY A 484 -172.87 -52.18 29.24
C GLY A 484 -174.33 -52.47 28.88
N TRP A 485 -175.08 -51.45 28.43
CA TRP A 485 -176.35 -51.61 27.70
C TRP A 485 -176.12 -51.59 26.19
#